data_AF-A0A2G6QM25-F1
#
_entry.id   AF-A0A2G6QM25-F1
#
_cell.length_a   1.000
_cell.length_b   1.000
_cell.length_c   1.000
_cell.angle_alpha   90.00
_cell.angle_beta   90.00
_cell.angle_gamma   90.00
#
_symmetry.space_group_name_H-M   'P 1'
#
loop_
_entity.id
_entity.type
_entity.pdbx_description
1 polymer ?
#
loop_
_entity_poly.entity_id
_entity_poly.type
_entity_poly.pdbx_seq_one_letter_code
_entity_poly.pdbx_strand_id
1 'polypeptide(L)'
;RAIYKNISIDLRRYNNLRMFLHAETPQGSGTNDDEMVAIVRLGTDLNDNYYEVEKPLKLSTIKANPSSLDVWREENNLDILLKELAGLKLKRDGSGLSAGQIYKGTASNGLAIKVKGNPTLAQIRTVMLGTKNVTNTTKTAEVWFNELRAVGFDNKGGWSAVLSADANFADVANVSLAGSISTVGFGSVEQRVQERSIEDAKEYSVATNVQLGKMMPKKWNMQVPMNYTYGEEFRNPKYNPQYQDITQEEVKKSSSEKVRKKADNSEDYTERKGISFINVKKNRNPESKKTPRFYDVENLSVSYAYNEEFHKDYNIKSYVNKNLMLGASYNFNFKPWVFEPFKKAKL
;
A
#
# COMPACT_ATOMS: atom_id res chain seq x y z
N ARG A 1 -2.75 11.17 -35.70
CA ARG A 1 -3.24 12.35 -34.93
C ARG A 1 -3.84 11.83 -33.62
N ALA A 2 -3.81 12.60 -32.54
CA ALA A 2 -4.32 12.10 -31.26
C ALA A 2 -4.87 13.24 -30.38
N ILE A 3 -5.78 12.88 -29.49
CA ILE A 3 -6.30 13.70 -28.40
C ILE A 3 -5.97 12.98 -27.08
N TYR A 4 -5.86 13.73 -25.99
CA TYR A 4 -5.59 13.14 -24.69
C TYR A 4 -6.39 13.81 -23.59
N LYS A 5 -6.57 13.07 -22.50
CA LYS A 5 -7.23 13.53 -21.29
C LYS A 5 -6.46 13.05 -20.07
N ASN A 6 -6.31 13.93 -19.09
CA ASN A 6 -5.79 13.57 -17.78
C ASN A 6 -6.91 12.94 -16.94
N ILE A 7 -6.60 11.80 -16.33
CA ILE A 7 -7.49 11.08 -15.43
C ILE A 7 -6.69 10.61 -14.21
N SER A 8 -7.33 10.00 -13.22
CA SER A 8 -6.65 9.32 -12.12
C SER A 8 -7.45 8.09 -11.77
N ILE A 9 -7.01 6.93 -12.26
CA ILE A 9 -7.73 5.67 -12.06
C ILE A 9 -6.76 4.51 -11.83
N ASP A 10 -7.13 3.63 -10.90
CA ASP A 10 -6.49 2.31 -10.70
C ASP A 10 -7.29 1.26 -11.50
N LEU A 11 -6.62 0.65 -12.47
CA LEU A 11 -7.19 -0.38 -13.34
C LEU A 11 -6.84 -1.81 -12.92
N ARG A 12 -6.00 -2.01 -11.88
CA ARG A 12 -5.44 -3.33 -11.54
C ARG A 12 -6.46 -4.37 -11.11
N ARG A 13 -7.62 -3.93 -10.63
CA ARG A 13 -8.71 -4.81 -10.20
C ARG A 13 -9.67 -5.19 -11.31
N TYR A 14 -9.55 -4.57 -12.47
CA TYR A 14 -10.35 -4.91 -13.63
C TYR A 14 -9.61 -5.91 -14.52
N ASN A 15 -10.37 -6.77 -15.19
CA ASN A 15 -9.82 -7.80 -16.07
C ASN A 15 -9.59 -7.26 -17.49
N ASN A 16 -10.58 -6.53 -18.01
CA ASN A 16 -10.65 -6.12 -19.41
C ASN A 16 -10.86 -4.62 -19.54
N LEU A 17 -10.31 -4.06 -20.62
CA LEU A 17 -10.64 -2.74 -21.12
C LEU A 17 -11.42 -2.90 -22.42
N ARG A 18 -12.59 -2.25 -22.49
CA ARG A 18 -13.47 -2.28 -23.65
C ARG A 18 -13.77 -0.90 -24.18
N MET A 19 -13.97 -0.80 -25.49
CA MET A 19 -14.39 0.42 -26.16
C MET A 19 -15.03 0.10 -27.51
N PHE A 20 -16.03 0.89 -27.88
CA PHE A 20 -16.61 0.86 -29.21
C PHE A 20 -15.83 1.79 -30.14
N LEU A 21 -15.52 1.29 -31.33
CA LEU A 21 -14.80 2.04 -32.35
C LEU A 21 -15.61 1.99 -33.65
N HIS A 22 -15.67 3.12 -34.32
CA HIS A 22 -16.30 3.27 -35.61
C HIS A 22 -15.33 3.99 -36.55
N ALA A 23 -15.32 3.59 -37.81
CA ALA A 23 -14.56 4.26 -38.85
C ALA A 23 -15.43 4.40 -40.10
N GLU A 24 -15.41 5.56 -40.70
CA GLU A 24 -16.04 5.83 -41.99
C GLU A 24 -15.18 6.79 -42.80
N THR A 25 -15.54 6.95 -44.06
CA THR A 25 -14.76 7.71 -45.02
C THR A 25 -15.68 8.57 -45.86
N PRO A 26 -15.33 9.84 -46.15
CA PRO A 26 -16.06 10.62 -47.14
C PRO A 26 -16.12 9.88 -48.48
N GLN A 27 -17.20 10.07 -49.24
CA GLN A 27 -17.30 9.46 -50.57
C GLN A 27 -16.08 9.83 -51.43
N GLY A 28 -15.43 8.81 -52.01
CA GLY A 28 -14.29 8.98 -52.92
C GLY A 28 -12.91 9.07 -52.26
N SER A 29 -12.78 8.94 -50.94
CA SER A 29 -11.50 9.15 -50.24
C SER A 29 -10.49 7.98 -50.26
N GLY A 30 -10.70 6.96 -51.12
CA GLY A 30 -9.72 5.91 -51.44
C GLY A 30 -9.10 5.18 -50.24
N THR A 31 -9.80 5.16 -49.10
CA THR A 31 -9.36 4.51 -47.87
C THR A 31 -10.08 3.17 -47.77
N ASN A 32 -9.34 2.12 -47.44
CA ASN A 32 -9.82 0.74 -47.35
C ASN A 32 -9.74 0.24 -45.91
N ASP A 33 -10.33 -0.93 -45.67
CA ASP A 33 -10.22 -1.65 -44.41
C ASP A 33 -8.75 -1.86 -44.01
N ASP A 34 -8.48 -1.82 -42.69
CA ASP A 34 -7.17 -2.02 -42.05
C ASP A 34 -6.08 -0.97 -42.36
N GLU A 35 -6.34 0.00 -43.23
CA GLU A 35 -5.40 1.09 -43.53
C GLU A 35 -5.34 2.17 -42.44
N MET A 36 -6.40 2.27 -41.64
CA MET A 36 -6.52 3.15 -40.50
C MET A 36 -6.52 2.34 -39.20
N VAL A 37 -5.71 2.76 -38.23
CA VAL A 37 -5.56 2.11 -36.93
C VAL A 37 -5.99 3.06 -35.83
N ALA A 38 -6.90 2.62 -34.97
CA ALA A 38 -7.18 3.27 -33.70
C ALA A 38 -6.07 2.96 -32.70
N ILE A 39 -5.62 4.00 -32.00
CA ILE A 39 -4.58 3.94 -30.97
C ILE A 39 -5.23 4.29 -29.65
N VAL A 40 -5.05 3.42 -28.66
CA VAL A 40 -5.44 3.65 -27.28
C VAL A 40 -4.20 3.55 -26.42
N ARG A 41 -3.78 4.69 -25.87
CA ARG A 41 -2.59 4.77 -25.04
C ARG A 41 -2.98 5.11 -23.61
N LEU A 42 -2.48 4.31 -22.66
CA LEU A 42 -2.75 4.41 -21.23
C LEU A 42 -1.43 4.47 -20.48
N GLY A 43 -1.24 5.44 -19.61
CA GLY A 43 0.02 5.53 -18.87
C GLY A 43 0.05 6.61 -17.80
N THR A 44 1.23 6.78 -17.22
CA THR A 44 1.53 7.91 -16.33
C THR A 44 1.85 9.18 -17.10
N ASP A 45 2.24 9.04 -18.38
CA ASP A 45 2.46 10.12 -19.32
C ASP A 45 2.16 9.67 -20.76
N LEU A 46 2.37 10.58 -21.73
CA LEU A 46 2.10 10.33 -23.14
C LEU A 46 3.29 9.78 -23.92
N ASN A 47 4.52 9.99 -23.50
CA ASN A 47 5.70 9.91 -24.36
C ASN A 47 6.68 8.82 -23.97
N ASP A 48 6.80 8.53 -22.68
CA ASP A 48 7.87 7.72 -22.12
C ASP A 48 7.36 6.54 -21.31
N ASN A 49 6.22 6.67 -20.62
CA ASN A 49 5.66 5.61 -19.79
C ASN A 49 4.20 5.34 -20.16
N TYR A 50 4.01 4.44 -21.13
CA TYR A 50 2.69 4.07 -21.61
C TYR A 50 2.59 2.63 -22.10
N TYR A 51 1.39 2.08 -21.93
CA TYR A 51 0.86 0.97 -22.72
C TYR A 51 0.11 1.53 -23.92
N GLU A 52 0.26 0.88 -25.08
CA GLU A 52 -0.45 1.24 -26.30
C GLU A 52 -1.12 0.00 -26.88
N VAL A 53 -2.38 0.15 -27.28
CA VAL A 53 -3.15 -0.87 -28.00
C VAL A 53 -3.49 -0.30 -29.37
N GLU A 54 -3.16 -1.06 -30.40
CA GLU A 54 -3.44 -0.72 -31.80
C GLU A 54 -4.53 -1.67 -32.33
N LYS A 55 -5.63 -1.07 -32.80
CA LYS A 55 -6.76 -1.77 -33.41
C LYS A 55 -6.90 -1.34 -34.88
N PRO A 56 -6.58 -2.21 -35.85
CA PRO A 56 -6.95 -1.99 -37.25
C PRO A 56 -8.46 -1.82 -37.37
N LEU A 57 -8.88 -0.77 -38.09
CA LEU A 57 -10.28 -0.40 -38.24
C LEU A 57 -10.84 -0.93 -39.55
N LYS A 58 -12.03 -1.51 -39.48
CA LYS A 58 -12.89 -1.84 -40.60
C LYS A 58 -13.83 -0.68 -40.87
N LEU A 59 -13.97 -0.29 -42.12
CA LEU A 59 -14.88 0.77 -42.52
C LEU A 59 -16.33 0.31 -42.34
N SER A 60 -17.15 1.24 -41.87
CA SER A 60 -18.56 0.99 -41.61
C SER A 60 -19.34 0.89 -42.91
N THR A 61 -20.46 0.17 -42.88
CA THR A 61 -21.23 -0.03 -44.11
C THR A 61 -22.12 1.18 -44.36
N ILE A 62 -21.86 1.90 -45.45
CA ILE A 62 -22.67 3.06 -45.84
C ILE A 62 -23.99 2.55 -46.43
N LYS A 63 -25.09 2.71 -45.68
CA LYS A 63 -26.46 2.36 -46.08
C LYS A 63 -27.39 3.56 -45.89
N ALA A 64 -28.47 3.60 -46.66
CA ALA A 64 -29.50 4.64 -46.50
C ALA A 64 -30.21 4.60 -45.13
N ASN A 65 -30.38 3.40 -44.56
CA ASN A 65 -30.90 3.17 -43.21
C ASN A 65 -29.97 2.19 -42.47
N PRO A 66 -28.88 2.68 -41.85
CA PRO A 66 -27.92 1.81 -41.17
C PRO A 66 -28.49 1.30 -39.85
N SER A 67 -28.30 0.01 -39.57
CA SER A 67 -28.52 -0.57 -38.25
C SER A 67 -27.35 -0.21 -37.30
N SER A 68 -27.52 -0.47 -36.01
CA SER A 68 -26.44 -0.23 -35.03
C SER A 68 -25.16 -0.99 -35.36
N LEU A 69 -25.24 -2.20 -35.94
CA LEU A 69 -24.07 -3.01 -36.29
C LEU A 69 -23.43 -2.59 -37.63
N ASP A 70 -24.17 -1.88 -38.48
CA ASP A 70 -23.61 -1.26 -39.69
C ASP A 70 -22.67 -0.10 -39.33
N VAL A 71 -22.97 0.61 -38.22
CA VAL A 71 -22.17 1.71 -37.65
C VAL A 71 -21.10 1.17 -36.70
N TRP A 72 -21.50 0.44 -35.66
CA TRP A 72 -20.62 -0.14 -34.65
C TRP A 72 -20.32 -1.60 -34.99
N ARG A 73 -19.49 -1.81 -36.01
CA ARG A 73 -19.07 -3.15 -36.43
C ARG A 73 -18.40 -3.88 -35.25
N GLU A 74 -18.83 -5.11 -34.97
CA GLU A 74 -18.25 -5.90 -33.88
C GLU A 74 -16.75 -6.14 -34.04
N GLU A 75 -16.28 -6.26 -35.29
CA GLU A 75 -14.87 -6.36 -35.63
C GLU A 75 -14.05 -5.18 -35.15
N ASN A 76 -14.65 -3.99 -35.00
CA ASN A 76 -13.98 -2.81 -34.49
C ASN A 76 -13.99 -2.73 -32.96
N ASN A 77 -14.80 -3.53 -32.27
CA ASN A 77 -14.84 -3.51 -30.82
C ASN A 77 -13.44 -3.82 -30.26
N LEU A 78 -13.01 -2.94 -29.37
CA LEU A 78 -11.81 -3.14 -28.58
C LEU A 78 -12.20 -3.93 -27.34
N ASP A 79 -11.55 -5.07 -27.12
CA ASP A 79 -11.57 -5.81 -25.88
C ASP A 79 -10.14 -6.28 -25.63
N ILE A 80 -9.49 -5.84 -24.56
CA ILE A 80 -8.12 -6.22 -24.23
C ILE A 80 -8.01 -6.59 -22.77
N LEU A 81 -7.36 -7.72 -22.50
CA LEU A 81 -7.01 -8.14 -21.15
C LEU A 81 -5.92 -7.23 -20.61
N LEU A 82 -6.23 -6.50 -19.54
CA LEU A 82 -5.30 -5.56 -18.89
C LEU A 82 -4.02 -6.27 -18.43
N LYS A 83 -4.16 -7.52 -17.98
CA LYS A 83 -3.05 -8.40 -17.61
C LYS A 83 -2.04 -8.61 -18.74
N GLU A 84 -2.47 -8.62 -20.00
CA GLU A 84 -1.56 -8.81 -21.14
C GLU A 84 -0.68 -7.58 -21.38
N LEU A 85 -1.20 -6.38 -21.09
CA LEU A 85 -0.41 -5.15 -21.11
C LEU A 85 0.68 -5.20 -20.04
N ALA A 86 0.31 -5.51 -18.81
CA ALA A 86 1.27 -5.68 -17.71
C ALA A 86 2.30 -6.79 -18.01
N GLY A 87 1.84 -7.93 -18.53
CA GLY A 87 2.69 -9.06 -18.90
C GLY A 87 3.67 -8.74 -20.04
N LEU A 88 3.33 -7.83 -20.95
CA LEU A 88 4.24 -7.37 -22.01
C LEU A 88 5.49 -6.69 -21.44
N LYS A 89 5.33 -5.91 -20.36
CA LYS A 89 6.44 -5.30 -19.60
C LYS A 89 7.36 -6.38 -19.01
N LEU A 90 6.78 -7.44 -18.44
CA LEU A 90 7.55 -8.57 -17.90
C LEU A 90 8.36 -9.29 -18.98
N LYS A 91 7.77 -9.52 -20.16
CA LYS A 91 8.43 -10.14 -21.32
C LYS A 91 9.62 -9.30 -21.81
N ARG A 92 9.45 -7.99 -21.93
CA ARG A 92 10.53 -7.05 -22.29
C ARG A 92 11.69 -7.13 -21.31
N ASP A 93 11.39 -7.02 -20.02
CA ASP A 93 12.43 -7.05 -18.97
C ASP A 93 13.13 -8.41 -18.95
N GLY A 94 12.40 -9.48 -19.21
CA GLY A 94 12.93 -10.84 -19.37
C GLY A 94 13.87 -10.97 -20.58
N SER A 95 13.60 -10.28 -21.68
CA SER A 95 14.46 -10.25 -22.88
C SER A 95 15.67 -9.33 -22.75
N GLY A 96 15.79 -8.56 -21.67
CA GLY A 96 16.90 -7.64 -21.41
C GLY A 96 16.88 -6.35 -22.24
N LEU A 97 15.76 -6.03 -22.89
CA LEU A 97 15.62 -4.77 -23.62
C LEU A 97 15.45 -3.59 -22.65
N SER A 98 16.00 -2.44 -23.02
CA SER A 98 15.91 -1.22 -22.21
C SER A 98 14.47 -0.73 -22.10
N ALA A 99 14.07 -0.27 -20.91
CA ALA A 99 12.73 0.25 -20.68
C ALA A 99 12.42 1.47 -21.57
N GLY A 100 13.43 2.26 -21.96
CA GLY A 100 13.23 3.42 -22.84
C GLY A 100 12.86 3.08 -24.29
N GLN A 101 13.05 1.82 -24.71
CA GLN A 101 12.71 1.37 -26.05
C GLN A 101 11.27 0.85 -26.11
N ILE A 102 10.63 1.06 -27.26
CA ILE A 102 9.29 0.52 -27.51
C ILE A 102 9.42 -0.99 -27.72
N TYR A 103 8.81 -1.75 -26.83
CA TYR A 103 8.66 -3.18 -26.99
C TYR A 103 7.26 -3.50 -27.52
N LYS A 104 7.20 -4.30 -28.59
CA LYS A 104 5.96 -4.68 -29.27
C LYS A 104 5.64 -6.14 -28.96
N GLY A 105 4.36 -6.44 -28.88
CA GLY A 105 3.86 -7.80 -28.81
C GLY A 105 2.46 -7.91 -29.38
N THR A 106 1.92 -9.10 -29.31
CA THR A 106 0.57 -9.41 -29.77
C THR A 106 -0.21 -9.98 -28.59
N ALA A 107 -1.39 -9.43 -28.36
CA ALA A 107 -2.36 -9.92 -27.39
C ALA A 107 -2.92 -11.29 -27.82
N SER A 108 -3.55 -12.02 -26.90
CA SER A 108 -4.14 -13.34 -27.21
C SER A 108 -5.21 -13.29 -28.29
N ASN A 109 -5.89 -12.15 -28.43
CA ASN A 109 -6.91 -11.91 -29.45
C ASN A 109 -6.37 -11.29 -30.74
N GLY A 110 -5.04 -11.26 -30.93
CA GLY A 110 -4.39 -10.77 -32.14
C GLY A 110 -4.15 -9.26 -32.19
N LEU A 111 -4.59 -8.49 -31.18
CA LEU A 111 -4.33 -7.05 -31.14
C LEU A 111 -2.83 -6.76 -30.98
N ALA A 112 -2.35 -5.74 -31.69
CA ALA A 112 -0.99 -5.26 -31.51
C ALA A 112 -0.93 -4.41 -30.23
N ILE A 113 -0.02 -4.78 -29.32
CA ILE A 113 0.20 -4.10 -28.05
C ILE A 113 1.64 -3.64 -27.94
N LYS A 114 1.87 -2.51 -27.28
CA LYS A 114 3.21 -1.98 -27.05
C LYS A 114 3.36 -1.47 -25.63
N VAL A 115 4.61 -1.45 -25.18
CA VAL A 115 5.01 -0.84 -23.92
C VAL A 115 6.29 -0.03 -24.12
N LYS A 116 6.32 1.18 -23.58
CA LYS A 116 7.51 2.01 -23.43
C LYS A 116 7.57 2.51 -21.98
N GLY A 117 8.76 2.52 -21.40
CA GLY A 117 9.02 2.95 -20.02
C GLY A 117 8.53 1.95 -18.98
N ASN A 118 8.21 2.42 -17.78
CA ASN A 118 7.60 1.62 -16.73
C ASN A 118 6.20 2.14 -16.39
N PRO A 119 5.25 2.10 -17.34
CA PRO A 119 3.87 2.45 -17.06
C PRO A 119 3.29 1.51 -15.99
N THR A 120 2.23 1.98 -15.34
CA THR A 120 1.54 1.24 -14.29
C THR A 120 0.05 1.34 -14.48
N LEU A 121 -0.66 0.21 -14.35
CA LEU A 121 -2.12 0.19 -14.26
C LEU A 121 -2.63 0.68 -12.89
N ALA A 122 -1.76 0.80 -11.88
CA ALA A 122 -2.14 1.27 -10.53
C ALA A 122 -2.58 2.73 -10.51
N GLN A 123 -1.98 3.55 -11.37
CA GLN A 123 -2.24 4.97 -11.43
C GLN A 123 -2.11 5.47 -12.86
N ILE A 124 -3.16 5.24 -13.65
CA ILE A 124 -3.25 5.84 -14.98
C ILE A 124 -3.55 7.33 -14.82
N ARG A 125 -2.65 8.15 -15.36
CA ARG A 125 -2.74 9.61 -15.33
C ARG A 125 -3.19 10.21 -16.64
N THR A 126 -2.92 9.53 -17.75
CA THR A 126 -3.30 10.02 -19.06
C THR A 126 -3.82 8.90 -19.94
N VAL A 127 -4.91 9.21 -20.65
CA VAL A 127 -5.45 8.41 -21.74
C VAL A 127 -5.32 9.23 -23.01
N MET A 128 -4.73 8.62 -24.04
CA MET A 128 -4.69 9.20 -25.37
C MET A 128 -5.43 8.28 -26.34
N LEU A 129 -6.32 8.89 -27.11
CA LEU A 129 -7.03 8.26 -28.22
C LEU A 129 -6.52 8.89 -29.50
N GLY A 130 -6.19 8.08 -30.47
CA GLY A 130 -5.64 8.58 -31.73
C GLY A 130 -5.90 7.67 -32.90
N THR A 131 -5.58 8.19 -34.07
CA THR A 131 -5.64 7.47 -35.33
C THR A 131 -4.29 7.51 -36.02
N LYS A 132 -3.95 6.40 -36.67
CA LYS A 132 -2.71 6.23 -37.41
C LYS A 132 -3.01 5.65 -38.77
N ASN A 133 -2.48 6.29 -39.79
CA ASN A 133 -2.40 5.76 -41.14
C ASN A 133 -1.19 4.84 -41.21
N VAL A 134 -1.39 3.58 -41.60
CA VAL A 134 -0.29 2.59 -41.76
C VAL A 134 0.20 2.49 -43.20
N THR A 135 -0.37 3.25 -44.12
CA THR A 135 0.01 3.30 -45.53
C THR A 135 0.97 4.46 -45.81
N ASN A 136 1.58 4.44 -47.01
CA ASN A 136 2.47 5.52 -47.48
C ASN A 136 1.73 6.64 -48.21
N THR A 137 0.41 6.52 -48.40
CA THR A 137 -0.42 7.52 -49.10
C THR A 137 -1.28 8.27 -48.10
N THR A 138 -1.65 9.51 -48.41
CA THR A 138 -2.56 10.28 -47.55
C THR A 138 -3.93 9.62 -47.52
N LYS A 139 -4.47 9.40 -46.31
CA LYS A 139 -5.80 8.83 -46.07
C LYS A 139 -6.70 9.82 -45.35
N THR A 140 -8.00 9.72 -45.63
CA THR A 140 -9.04 10.54 -45.00
C THR A 140 -10.12 9.64 -44.48
N ALA A 141 -10.29 9.64 -43.16
CA ALA A 141 -11.28 8.88 -42.44
C ALA A 141 -11.80 9.69 -41.25
N GLU A 142 -13.06 9.47 -40.92
CA GLU A 142 -13.70 9.90 -39.69
C GLU A 142 -13.76 8.70 -38.73
N VAL A 143 -13.32 8.90 -37.49
CA VAL A 143 -13.22 7.81 -36.52
C VAL A 143 -13.88 8.24 -35.22
N TRP A 144 -14.83 7.44 -34.73
CA TRP A 144 -15.50 7.69 -33.46
C TRP A 144 -15.03 6.70 -32.40
N PHE A 145 -14.81 7.23 -31.20
CA PHE A 145 -14.44 6.47 -30.01
C PHE A 145 -15.58 6.60 -29.02
N ASN A 146 -16.14 5.50 -28.54
CA ASN A 146 -17.27 5.53 -27.62
C ASN A 146 -17.16 4.50 -26.49
N GLU A 147 -17.65 4.89 -25.32
CA GLU A 147 -17.70 4.06 -24.10
C GLU A 147 -16.40 3.32 -23.75
N LEU A 148 -15.31 4.07 -23.52
CA LEU A 148 -14.13 3.48 -22.88
C LEU A 148 -14.47 3.05 -21.46
N ARG A 149 -14.48 1.74 -21.20
CA ARG A 149 -14.85 1.15 -19.90
C ARG A 149 -13.92 0.03 -19.48
N ALA A 150 -13.66 -0.07 -18.18
CA ALA A 150 -13.01 -1.23 -17.59
C ALA A 150 -14.09 -2.19 -17.08
N VAL A 151 -13.98 -3.49 -17.39
CA VAL A 151 -15.01 -4.49 -17.07
C VAL A 151 -14.40 -5.78 -16.55
N GLY A 152 -15.22 -6.52 -15.81
CA GLY A 152 -14.79 -7.71 -15.09
C GLY A 152 -13.90 -7.33 -13.91
N PHE A 153 -14.21 -7.81 -12.72
CA PHE A 153 -13.39 -7.54 -11.53
C PHE A 153 -12.93 -8.85 -10.91
N ASP A 154 -11.77 -8.83 -10.27
CA ASP A 154 -11.28 -9.99 -9.51
C ASP A 154 -12.19 -10.22 -8.30
N ASN A 155 -13.05 -11.24 -8.40
CA ASN A 155 -14.08 -11.57 -7.40
C ASN A 155 -13.57 -12.47 -6.27
N LYS A 156 -12.25 -12.55 -6.08
CA LYS A 156 -11.67 -13.28 -4.95
C LYS A 156 -11.96 -12.53 -3.64
N GLY A 157 -12.67 -13.19 -2.74
CA GLY A 157 -12.83 -12.72 -1.37
C GLY A 157 -11.53 -12.90 -0.58
N GLY A 158 -11.34 -12.05 0.43
CA GLY A 158 -10.35 -12.27 1.48
C GLY A 158 -11.01 -12.64 2.80
N TRP A 159 -10.20 -13.00 3.78
CA TRP A 159 -10.64 -13.28 5.14
C TRP A 159 -9.73 -12.57 6.13
N SER A 160 -10.22 -12.42 7.35
CA SER A 160 -9.41 -11.95 8.46
C SER A 160 -9.73 -12.75 9.72
N ALA A 161 -8.72 -12.98 10.54
CA ALA A 161 -8.84 -13.60 11.85
C ALA A 161 -8.09 -12.74 12.87
N VAL A 162 -8.71 -12.53 14.03
CA VAL A 162 -8.12 -11.81 15.14
C VAL A 162 -8.12 -12.75 16.35
N LEU A 163 -6.98 -12.83 17.02
CA LEU A 163 -6.77 -13.58 18.24
C LEU A 163 -6.34 -12.61 19.33
N SER A 164 -6.97 -12.70 20.49
CA SER A 164 -6.55 -11.99 21.70
C SER A 164 -6.63 -12.94 22.89
N ALA A 165 -5.65 -12.85 23.78
CA ALA A 165 -5.61 -13.62 25.02
C ALA A 165 -4.96 -12.81 26.12
N ASP A 166 -5.59 -12.77 27.29
CA ASP A 166 -5.11 -12.04 28.46
C ASP A 166 -5.01 -12.97 29.66
N ALA A 167 -3.92 -12.85 30.40
CA ALA A 167 -3.65 -13.60 31.62
C ALA A 167 -3.22 -12.65 32.75
N ASN A 168 -3.97 -12.66 33.84
CA ASN A 168 -3.69 -11.85 35.03
C ASN A 168 -3.24 -12.75 36.19
N PHE A 169 -2.07 -12.47 36.73
CA PHE A 169 -1.45 -13.15 37.86
C PHE A 169 -1.59 -12.28 39.12
N ALA A 170 -2.81 -12.19 39.62
CA ALA A 170 -3.19 -11.38 40.78
C ALA A 170 -2.68 -9.92 40.67
N ASP A 171 -1.87 -9.46 41.63
CA ASP A 171 -1.27 -8.13 41.67
C ASP A 171 0.19 -8.10 41.20
N VAL A 172 0.69 -9.20 40.63
CA VAL A 172 2.11 -9.38 40.27
C VAL A 172 2.37 -9.18 38.80
N ALA A 173 1.58 -9.77 37.91
CA ALA A 173 1.83 -9.67 36.47
C ALA A 173 0.55 -9.75 35.64
N ASN A 174 0.53 -9.05 34.51
CA ASN A 174 -0.48 -9.18 33.46
C ASN A 174 0.24 -9.41 32.13
N VAL A 175 -0.21 -10.39 31.36
CA VAL A 175 0.33 -10.73 30.05
C VAL A 175 -0.81 -10.69 29.04
N SER A 176 -0.63 -9.92 27.99
CA SER A 176 -1.58 -9.76 26.89
C SER A 176 -0.92 -10.20 25.60
N LEU A 177 -1.61 -11.05 24.86
CA LEU A 177 -1.23 -11.53 23.53
C LEU A 177 -2.28 -11.03 22.54
N ALA A 178 -1.84 -10.45 21.44
CA ALA A 178 -2.71 -10.09 20.33
C ALA A 178 -2.09 -10.57 19.02
N GLY A 179 -2.91 -11.08 18.12
CA GLY A 179 -2.48 -11.46 16.78
C GLY A 179 -3.59 -11.24 15.78
N SER A 180 -3.24 -10.84 14.57
CA SER A 180 -4.21 -10.70 13.50
C SER A 180 -3.61 -11.16 12.18
N ILE A 181 -4.47 -11.71 11.33
CA ILE A 181 -4.16 -12.05 9.94
C ILE A 181 -5.28 -11.47 9.10
N SER A 182 -4.93 -10.85 7.98
CA SER A 182 -5.87 -10.44 6.94
C SER A 182 -5.28 -10.73 5.57
N THR A 183 -6.11 -11.15 4.62
CA THR A 183 -5.66 -11.49 3.28
C THR A 183 -6.13 -10.49 2.23
N VAL A 184 -5.47 -10.50 1.07
CA VAL A 184 -5.84 -9.69 -0.08
C VAL A 184 -7.32 -9.88 -0.43
N GLY A 185 -8.03 -8.77 -0.63
CA GLY A 185 -9.46 -8.77 -0.92
C GLY A 185 -10.35 -8.71 0.32
N PHE A 186 -9.79 -8.82 1.53
CA PHE A 186 -10.53 -8.54 2.76
C PHE A 186 -10.86 -7.05 2.86
N GLY A 187 -12.03 -6.74 3.39
CA GLY A 187 -12.55 -5.39 3.52
C GLY A 187 -13.93 -5.40 4.18
N SER A 188 -14.40 -4.24 4.60
CA SER A 188 -15.74 -4.08 5.15
C SER A 188 -16.83 -4.11 4.06
N VAL A 189 -18.10 -4.20 4.45
CA VAL A 189 -19.22 -4.38 3.51
C VAL A 189 -19.45 -3.13 2.66
N GLU A 190 -19.23 -1.96 3.24
CA GLU A 190 -19.36 -0.65 2.60
C GLU A 190 -18.20 -0.31 1.65
N GLN A 191 -17.05 -1.00 1.78
CA GLN A 191 -15.89 -0.76 0.93
C GLN A 191 -16.16 -1.18 -0.52
N ARG A 192 -15.88 -0.25 -1.43
CA ARG A 192 -15.91 -0.52 -2.86
C ARG A 192 -14.79 -1.48 -3.24
N VAL A 193 -14.92 -2.13 -4.39
CA VAL A 193 -13.91 -3.08 -4.91
C VAL A 193 -12.50 -2.46 -4.91
N GLN A 194 -12.38 -1.16 -5.22
CA GLN A 194 -11.10 -0.45 -5.26
C GLN A 194 -10.46 -0.19 -3.90
N GLU A 195 -11.24 -0.20 -2.82
CA GLU A 195 -10.81 0.15 -1.46
C GLU A 195 -10.41 -1.06 -0.61
N ARG A 196 -10.75 -2.28 -1.07
CA ARG A 196 -10.42 -3.52 -0.34
C ARG A 196 -8.92 -3.76 -0.24
N SER A 197 -8.45 -4.56 0.72
CA SER A 197 -7.02 -4.82 0.86
C SER A 197 -6.39 -5.36 -0.43
N ILE A 198 -5.17 -4.91 -0.73
CA ILE A 198 -4.29 -5.44 -1.80
C ILE A 198 -3.03 -6.08 -1.22
N GLU A 199 -3.00 -6.31 0.09
CA GLU A 199 -1.86 -6.84 0.81
C GLU A 199 -2.34 -7.92 1.79
N ASP A 200 -1.52 -8.95 1.99
CA ASP A 200 -1.68 -9.87 3.10
C ASP A 200 -0.96 -9.27 4.31
N ALA A 201 -1.66 -9.05 5.42
CA ALA A 201 -1.08 -8.53 6.64
C ALA A 201 -1.13 -9.59 7.74
N LYS A 202 -0.01 -9.80 8.41
CA LYS A 202 0.12 -10.67 9.59
C LYS A 202 0.82 -9.90 10.68
N GLU A 203 0.20 -9.79 11.82
CA GLU A 203 0.76 -9.12 12.99
C GLU A 203 0.59 -9.98 14.23
N TYR A 204 1.56 -9.89 15.13
CA TYR A 204 1.43 -10.43 16.47
C TYR A 204 2.22 -9.59 17.46
N SER A 205 1.72 -9.53 18.67
CA SER A 205 2.32 -8.76 19.75
C SER A 205 2.09 -9.42 21.10
N VAL A 206 3.05 -9.20 21.99
CA VAL A 206 3.03 -9.60 23.39
C VAL A 206 3.32 -8.36 24.22
N ALA A 207 2.46 -8.10 25.19
CA ALA A 207 2.64 -7.04 26.18
C ALA A 207 2.62 -7.65 27.58
N THR A 208 3.66 -7.40 28.35
CA THR A 208 3.84 -7.94 29.70
C THR A 208 4.03 -6.79 30.67
N ASN A 209 3.17 -6.71 31.67
CA ASN A 209 3.28 -5.77 32.77
C ASN A 209 3.57 -6.55 34.05
N VAL A 210 4.71 -6.30 34.71
CA VAL A 210 5.11 -7.00 35.93
C VAL A 210 5.42 -6.01 37.02
N GLN A 211 4.79 -6.17 38.18
CA GLN A 211 5.12 -5.41 39.38
C GLN A 211 6.22 -6.13 40.18
N LEU A 212 7.47 -5.95 39.76
CA LEU A 212 8.64 -6.58 40.38
C LEU A 212 8.79 -6.21 41.87
N GLY A 213 8.28 -5.05 42.28
CA GLY A 213 8.28 -4.62 43.68
C GLY A 213 7.52 -5.56 44.63
N LYS A 214 6.57 -6.36 44.11
CA LYS A 214 5.82 -7.35 44.89
C LYS A 214 6.63 -8.62 45.21
N MET A 215 7.69 -8.89 44.45
CA MET A 215 8.62 -9.99 44.71
C MET A 215 9.74 -9.60 45.69
N MET A 216 9.80 -8.32 46.10
CA MET A 216 10.77 -7.81 47.08
C MET A 216 10.20 -7.88 48.51
N PRO A 217 11.03 -7.77 49.57
CA PRO A 217 10.55 -7.78 50.95
C PRO A 217 9.48 -6.72 51.21
N LYS A 218 8.33 -7.11 51.80
CA LYS A 218 7.19 -6.22 52.07
C LYS A 218 7.57 -4.93 52.83
N LYS A 219 8.57 -5.01 53.72
CA LYS A 219 9.08 -3.86 54.49
C LYS A 219 9.73 -2.78 53.63
N TRP A 220 10.21 -3.11 52.43
CA TRP A 220 10.84 -2.15 51.53
C TRP A 220 9.82 -1.32 50.77
N ASN A 221 8.59 -1.84 50.59
CA ASN A 221 7.49 -1.15 49.92
C ASN A 221 7.90 -0.53 48.57
N MET A 222 8.63 -1.31 47.77
CA MET A 222 9.16 -0.87 46.48
C MET A 222 8.06 -0.89 45.41
N GLN A 223 8.02 0.17 44.60
CA GLN A 223 7.24 0.23 43.37
C GLN A 223 8.20 0.11 42.19
N VAL A 224 8.18 -1.04 41.54
CA VAL A 224 9.02 -1.35 40.38
C VAL A 224 8.12 -1.94 39.29
N PRO A 225 7.34 -1.10 38.57
CA PRO A 225 6.57 -1.55 37.44
C PRO A 225 7.50 -1.74 36.26
N MET A 226 7.46 -2.93 35.65
CA MET A 226 8.16 -3.25 34.41
C MET A 226 7.11 -3.47 33.32
N ASN A 227 7.19 -2.72 32.23
CA ASN A 227 6.43 -3.00 31.03
C ASN A 227 7.40 -3.49 29.95
N TYR A 228 7.07 -4.60 29.32
CA TYR A 228 7.79 -5.17 28.20
C TYR A 228 6.82 -5.38 27.05
N THR A 229 7.19 -4.95 25.85
CA THR A 229 6.40 -5.13 24.63
C THR A 229 7.29 -5.70 23.54
N TYR A 230 6.74 -6.61 22.77
CA TYR A 230 7.37 -7.16 21.57
C TYR A 230 6.28 -7.38 20.53
N GLY A 231 6.53 -7.03 19.28
CA GLY A 231 5.61 -7.33 18.20
C GLY A 231 6.27 -7.25 16.84
N GLU A 232 5.74 -8.03 15.92
CA GLU A 232 6.15 -8.04 14.53
C GLU A 232 4.93 -7.86 13.63
N GLU A 233 5.17 -7.21 12.50
CA GLU A 233 4.20 -6.94 11.45
C GLU A 233 4.83 -7.30 10.11
N PHE A 234 4.13 -8.14 9.34
CA PHE A 234 4.51 -8.58 8.00
C PHE A 234 3.40 -8.13 7.05
N ARG A 235 3.75 -7.32 6.05
CA ARG A 235 2.85 -6.90 4.97
C ARG A 235 3.40 -7.35 3.63
N ASN A 236 2.65 -8.24 2.99
CA ASN A 236 3.00 -8.84 1.71
C ASN A 236 2.08 -8.31 0.62
N PRO A 237 2.54 -7.38 -0.24
CA PRO A 237 1.68 -6.79 -1.27
C PRO A 237 1.40 -7.78 -2.39
N LYS A 238 0.16 -7.84 -2.88
CA LYS A 238 -0.24 -8.69 -4.03
C LYS A 238 0.55 -8.35 -5.29
N TYR A 239 0.72 -7.05 -5.53
CA TYR A 239 1.47 -6.51 -6.66
C TYR A 239 2.90 -6.20 -6.25
N ASN A 240 3.84 -6.41 -7.16
CA ASN A 240 5.24 -6.10 -6.93
C ASN A 240 5.44 -4.58 -6.81
N PRO A 241 6.03 -4.03 -5.73
CA PRO A 241 6.19 -2.59 -5.55
C PRO A 241 6.95 -1.87 -6.67
N GLN A 242 7.87 -2.56 -7.36
CA GLN A 242 8.62 -1.99 -8.48
C GLN A 242 7.77 -1.89 -9.75
N TYR A 243 7.00 -2.92 -10.08
CA TYR A 243 6.17 -2.95 -11.30
C TYR A 243 4.79 -2.32 -11.10
N GLN A 244 4.26 -2.39 -9.88
CA GLN A 244 2.99 -1.90 -9.36
C GLN A 244 1.73 -2.56 -9.93
N ASP A 245 1.79 -3.18 -11.11
CA ASP A 245 0.66 -3.81 -11.82
C ASP A 245 0.90 -5.28 -12.22
N ILE A 246 2.03 -5.86 -11.82
CA ILE A 246 2.36 -7.29 -11.97
C ILE A 246 2.34 -7.93 -10.58
N THR A 247 1.73 -9.10 -10.45
CA THR A 247 1.65 -9.77 -9.15
C THR A 247 2.99 -10.34 -8.71
N GLN A 248 3.21 -10.48 -7.39
CA GLN A 248 4.43 -11.10 -6.87
C GLN A 248 4.65 -12.51 -7.40
N GLU A 249 3.59 -13.29 -7.50
CA GLU A 249 3.67 -14.65 -8.04
C GLU A 249 4.16 -14.66 -9.49
N GLU A 250 3.71 -13.73 -10.32
CA GLU A 250 4.11 -13.65 -11.72
C GLU A 250 5.57 -13.25 -11.87
N VAL A 251 6.06 -12.33 -11.03
CA VAL A 251 7.49 -11.97 -11.00
C VAL A 251 8.33 -13.18 -10.57
N LYS A 252 7.91 -13.91 -9.53
CA LYS A 252 8.61 -15.12 -9.03
C LYS A 252 8.62 -16.27 -10.03
N LYS A 253 7.55 -16.40 -10.84
CA LYS A 253 7.38 -17.41 -11.90
C LYS A 253 8.07 -17.03 -13.22
N SER A 254 8.64 -15.83 -13.34
CA SER A 254 9.35 -15.40 -14.55
C SER A 254 10.54 -16.32 -14.86
N SER A 255 10.79 -16.60 -16.14
CA SER A 255 11.94 -17.39 -16.58
C SER A 255 13.27 -16.65 -16.46
N SER A 256 13.24 -15.32 -16.33
CA SER A 256 14.44 -14.49 -16.20
C SER A 256 14.84 -14.34 -14.74
N GLU A 257 16.03 -14.83 -14.40
CA GLU A 257 16.59 -14.70 -13.05
C GLU A 257 16.72 -13.24 -12.60
N LYS A 258 17.03 -12.32 -13.53
CA LYS A 258 17.08 -10.87 -13.26
C LYS A 258 15.72 -10.34 -12.81
N VAL A 259 14.63 -10.88 -13.35
CA VAL A 259 13.27 -10.49 -13.00
C VAL A 259 12.87 -11.10 -11.66
N ARG A 260 13.20 -12.38 -11.41
CA ARG A 260 12.86 -13.07 -10.15
C ARG A 260 13.45 -12.37 -8.93
N LYS A 261 14.70 -11.93 -9.02
CA LYS A 261 15.38 -11.17 -7.95
C LYS A 261 14.67 -9.86 -7.55
N LYS A 262 13.82 -9.30 -8.43
CA LYS A 262 13.01 -8.11 -8.10
C LYS A 262 11.85 -8.43 -7.15
N ALA A 263 11.49 -9.70 -6.95
CA ALA A 263 10.46 -10.09 -5.99
C ALA A 263 10.99 -10.17 -4.54
N ASP A 264 12.30 -10.40 -4.36
CA ASP A 264 12.88 -10.72 -3.05
C ASP A 264 12.80 -9.57 -2.04
N ASN A 265 12.80 -8.32 -2.51
CA ASN A 265 12.77 -7.11 -1.66
C ASN A 265 11.38 -6.46 -1.59
N SER A 266 10.31 -7.25 -1.58
CA SER A 266 8.95 -6.69 -1.62
C SER A 266 8.15 -6.83 -0.32
N GLU A 267 8.68 -7.57 0.64
CA GLU A 267 8.04 -7.73 1.94
C GLU A 267 8.31 -6.48 2.79
N ASP A 268 7.25 -5.87 3.28
CA ASP A 268 7.31 -4.85 4.32
C ASP A 268 7.27 -5.57 5.67
N TYR A 269 8.30 -5.33 6.48
CA TYR A 269 8.47 -5.96 7.78
C TYR A 269 8.85 -4.91 8.81
N THR A 270 8.13 -4.95 9.92
CA THR A 270 8.40 -4.09 11.07
C THR A 270 8.46 -4.90 12.35
N GLU A 271 9.55 -4.76 13.11
CA GLU A 271 9.72 -5.28 14.47
C GLU A 271 9.71 -4.11 15.45
N ARG A 272 8.92 -4.23 16.52
CA ARG A 272 8.89 -3.26 17.62
C ARG A 272 9.14 -3.97 18.93
N LYS A 273 10.11 -3.50 19.70
CA LYS A 273 10.38 -3.99 21.06
C LYS A 273 10.60 -2.84 22.01
N GLY A 274 10.04 -2.96 23.20
CA GLY A 274 10.07 -1.93 24.22
C GLY A 274 10.24 -2.52 25.60
N ILE A 275 11.05 -1.89 26.42
CA ILE A 275 11.10 -2.16 27.86
C ILE A 275 11.11 -0.84 28.62
N SER A 276 10.28 -0.75 29.64
CA SER A 276 10.21 0.44 30.48
C SER A 276 10.00 0.12 31.95
N PHE A 277 10.61 0.96 32.78
CA PHE A 277 10.46 1.04 34.21
C PHE A 277 10.12 2.48 34.54
N ILE A 278 8.83 2.79 34.67
CA ILE A 278 8.37 4.16 34.86
C ILE A 278 8.07 4.40 36.34
N ASN A 279 8.62 5.48 36.89
CA ASN A 279 8.35 5.89 38.27
C ASN A 279 8.75 4.80 39.29
N VAL A 280 9.93 4.21 39.10
CA VAL A 280 10.54 3.30 40.07
C VAL A 280 10.88 4.08 41.33
N LYS A 281 10.31 3.68 42.46
CA LYS A 281 10.48 4.40 43.73
C LYS A 281 10.28 3.50 44.93
N LYS A 282 10.80 3.95 46.07
CA LYS A 282 10.45 3.39 47.37
C LYS A 282 9.26 4.14 47.94
N ASN A 283 8.16 3.47 48.22
CA ASN A 283 7.02 4.10 48.86
C ASN A 283 7.23 4.15 50.37
N ARG A 284 6.90 5.29 50.99
CA ARG A 284 6.91 5.40 52.45
C ARG A 284 5.88 4.42 53.04
N ASN A 285 6.24 3.76 54.12
CA ASN A 285 5.29 2.92 54.85
C ASN A 285 4.15 3.81 55.40
N PRO A 286 2.87 3.56 55.03
CA PRO A 286 1.73 4.33 55.52
C PRO A 286 1.61 4.35 57.05
N GLU A 287 2.09 3.30 57.72
CA GLU A 287 2.03 3.17 59.19
C GLU A 287 3.21 3.85 59.91
N SER A 288 4.16 4.41 59.16
CA SER A 288 5.33 5.06 59.74
C SER A 288 4.96 6.40 60.39
N LYS A 289 5.22 6.53 61.69
CA LYS A 289 5.11 7.81 62.42
C LYS A 289 6.27 8.78 62.12
N LYS A 290 7.25 8.39 61.30
CA LYS A 290 8.42 9.22 61.01
C LYS A 290 8.07 10.35 60.03
N THR A 291 8.32 11.58 60.45
CA THR A 291 8.19 12.78 59.60
C THR A 291 9.09 12.67 58.37
N PRO A 292 8.58 12.93 57.15
CA PRO A 292 9.40 13.00 55.94
C PRO A 292 10.57 13.96 56.09
N ARG A 293 11.78 13.47 55.81
CA ARG A 293 13.00 14.28 55.75
C ARG A 293 13.35 14.53 54.29
N PHE A 294 14.03 15.65 54.03
CA PHE A 294 14.42 16.02 52.67
C PHE A 294 15.38 14.99 52.04
N TYR A 295 16.19 14.32 52.85
CA TYR A 295 17.14 13.30 52.40
C TYR A 295 16.56 11.88 52.31
N ASP A 296 15.25 11.71 52.56
CA ASP A 296 14.61 10.41 52.47
C ASP A 296 14.58 9.92 51.00
N VAL A 297 15.02 8.68 50.77
CA VAL A 297 15.05 8.06 49.43
C VAL A 297 13.65 7.88 48.84
N GLU A 298 12.61 7.89 49.69
CA GLU A 298 11.21 7.86 49.28
C GLU A 298 10.79 9.11 48.48
N ASN A 299 11.58 10.18 48.51
CA ASN A 299 11.33 11.39 47.72
C ASN A 299 11.89 11.28 46.28
N LEU A 300 12.66 10.23 45.98
CA LEU A 300 13.28 10.02 44.66
C LEU A 300 12.50 8.98 43.86
N SER A 301 12.32 9.25 42.57
CA SER A 301 11.84 8.26 41.61
C SER A 301 12.65 8.32 40.32
N VAL A 302 12.90 7.15 39.74
CA VAL A 302 13.68 6.99 38.52
C VAL A 302 12.81 6.36 37.45
N SER A 303 12.93 6.83 36.22
CA SER A 303 12.28 6.27 35.05
C SER A 303 13.32 5.91 33.99
N TYR A 304 13.15 4.74 33.42
CA TYR A 304 13.93 4.22 32.30
C TYR A 304 12.97 3.70 31.25
N ALA A 305 13.13 4.06 29.98
CA ALA A 305 12.43 3.41 28.88
C ALA A 305 13.35 3.29 27.68
N TYR A 306 13.33 2.12 27.05
CA TYR A 306 14.03 1.85 25.81
C TYR A 306 13.05 1.26 24.81
N ASN A 307 12.92 1.89 23.64
CA ASN A 307 12.11 1.40 22.54
C ASN A 307 12.98 1.29 21.30
N GLU A 308 12.82 0.20 20.56
CA GLU A 308 13.50 -0.05 19.30
C GLU A 308 12.48 -0.47 18.24
N GLU A 309 12.54 0.19 17.09
CA GLU A 309 11.78 -0.16 15.90
C GLU A 309 12.76 -0.46 14.77
N PHE A 310 12.66 -1.66 14.23
CA PHE A 310 13.35 -2.06 13.01
C PHE A 310 12.32 -2.14 11.90
N HIS A 311 12.61 -1.54 10.75
CA HIS A 311 11.74 -1.57 9.58
C HIS A 311 12.56 -1.83 8.32
N LYS A 312 12.02 -2.63 7.41
CA LYS A 312 12.52 -2.79 6.05
C LYS A 312 11.33 -2.90 5.10
N ASP A 313 11.46 -2.31 3.93
CA ASP A 313 10.48 -2.41 2.85
C ASP A 313 11.20 -2.34 1.49
N TYR A 314 10.43 -2.16 0.41
CA TYR A 314 11.00 -2.02 -0.93
C TYR A 314 11.92 -0.79 -1.10
N ASN A 315 11.66 0.30 -0.37
CA ASN A 315 12.42 1.54 -0.47
C ASN A 315 13.59 1.60 0.54
N ILE A 316 13.43 0.94 1.68
CA ILE A 316 14.25 1.01 2.87
C ILE A 316 14.83 -0.37 3.13
N LYS A 317 16.13 -0.52 2.83
CA LYS A 317 16.85 -1.77 3.12
C LYS A 317 16.94 -2.09 4.61
N SER A 318 17.07 -1.05 5.44
CA SER A 318 17.15 -1.15 6.90
C SER A 318 16.92 0.22 7.51
N TYR A 319 15.96 0.30 8.41
CA TYR A 319 15.70 1.43 9.28
C TYR A 319 15.69 0.94 10.72
N VAL A 320 16.45 1.61 11.58
CA VAL A 320 16.53 1.31 13.01
C VAL A 320 16.32 2.61 13.76
N ASN A 321 15.22 2.68 14.49
CA ASN A 321 14.93 3.79 15.41
C ASN A 321 15.10 3.30 16.84
N LYS A 322 15.86 4.05 17.64
CA LYS A 322 16.13 3.73 19.05
C LYS A 322 15.83 4.95 19.90
N ASN A 323 14.91 4.80 20.84
CA ASN A 323 14.55 5.85 21.78
C ASN A 323 14.88 5.41 23.20
N LEU A 324 15.77 6.15 23.86
CA LEU A 324 16.16 5.95 25.25
C LEU A 324 15.70 7.15 26.07
N MET A 325 14.83 6.91 27.04
CA MET A 325 14.38 7.90 28.02
C MET A 325 14.93 7.56 29.40
N LEU A 326 15.66 8.51 29.98
CA LEU A 326 16.12 8.46 31.36
C LEU A 326 15.55 9.67 32.09
N GLY A 327 14.95 9.44 33.25
CA GLY A 327 14.39 10.51 34.07
C GLY A 327 14.62 10.22 35.53
N ALA A 328 14.94 11.24 36.31
CA ALA A 328 14.91 11.19 37.75
C ALA A 328 14.09 12.38 38.24
N SER A 329 13.25 12.16 39.23
CA SER A 329 12.49 13.22 39.86
C SER A 329 12.63 13.14 41.36
N TYR A 330 12.78 14.31 41.96
CA TYR A 330 12.80 14.50 43.41
C TYR A 330 11.56 15.29 43.80
N ASN A 331 10.75 14.71 44.69
CA ASN A 331 9.50 15.31 45.14
C ASN A 331 9.50 15.36 46.68
N PHE A 332 9.97 16.48 47.22
CA PHE A 332 9.86 16.79 48.64
C PHE A 332 9.25 18.18 48.83
N ASN A 333 8.17 18.24 49.60
CA ASN A 333 7.53 19.50 49.96
C ASN A 333 8.10 20.00 51.28
N PHE A 334 8.84 21.10 51.22
CA PHE A 334 9.32 21.78 52.43
C PHE A 334 8.13 22.36 53.19
N LYS A 335 8.06 22.08 54.50
CA LYS A 335 7.12 22.76 55.36
C LYS A 335 7.47 24.25 55.36
N PRO A 336 6.55 25.17 54.97
CA PRO A 336 6.85 26.58 54.90
C PRO A 336 7.26 27.09 56.27
N TRP A 337 8.30 27.93 56.30
CA TRP A 337 8.65 28.63 57.53
C TRP A 337 7.63 29.74 57.75
N VAL A 338 6.80 29.58 58.79
CA VAL A 338 5.73 30.52 59.14
C VAL A 338 6.23 31.40 60.29
N PHE A 339 6.46 32.68 59.99
CA PHE A 339 6.77 33.71 60.98
C PHE A 339 5.49 34.50 61.28
N GLU A 340 4.95 34.35 62.50
CA GLU A 340 3.74 35.04 62.95
C GLU A 340 4.09 36.02 64.09
N PRO A 341 4.49 37.26 63.77
CA PRO A 341 5.04 38.21 64.76
C PRO A 341 4.04 38.59 65.87
N PHE A 342 2.73 38.40 65.65
CA PHE A 342 1.68 38.76 66.61
C PHE A 342 0.86 37.56 67.12
N LYS A 343 1.29 36.30 66.90
CA LYS A 343 0.52 35.11 67.34
C LYS A 343 0.21 35.10 68.85
N LYS A 344 1.06 35.75 69.65
CA LYS A 344 0.94 35.84 71.11
C LYS A 344 0.49 37.22 71.60
N ALA A 345 0.18 38.15 70.70
CA ALA A 345 -0.38 39.43 71.10
C ALA A 345 -1.84 39.19 71.54
N LYS A 346 -2.12 39.31 72.84
CA LYS A 346 -3.48 39.46 73.32
C LYS A 346 -3.88 40.91 73.03
N LEU A 347 -4.89 41.10 72.18
CA LEU A 347 -5.60 42.37 72.06
C LEU A 347 -6.42 42.64 73.32
#